data_AF-A0A6A6PKI3-F1
#
_entry.id   AF-A0A6A6PKI3-F1
#
_cell.length_a   1.000
_cell.length_b   1.000
_cell.length_c   1.000
_cell.angle_alpha   90.00
_cell.angle_beta   90.00
_cell.angle_gamma   90.00
#
_symmetry.space_group_name_H-M   'P 1'
#
loop_
_entity.id
_entity.type
_entity.pdbx_description
1 polymer ?
#
loop_
_entity_poly.entity_id
_entity_poly.type
_entity_poly.pdbx_seq_one_letter_code
_entity_poly.pdbx_strand_id
1 'polypeptide(L)'
;MSEPIPEAIPTSNDRRSNRPVKKARANDPLSQQSAQVEALFANPDREIIIPASATSQAKTLAAPPEIVANVQGSSAGAGSGEFHVYKASRRREYERLRLMDEEVEKEEKEKEWREKQEERRKLDEEKLSKNQLKRAKAKLRKERKKIEGGGDGEGMEVDGAKDDNGVEKKKKKLAPAKSAVQSNGGHRDEDDATDGNENRDATEEGGITFHDDD
;
A
#
# COMPACT_ATOMS: atom_id res chain seq x y z
N MET A 1 4.20 -35.36 -43.00
CA MET A 1 3.44 -34.11 -42.90
C MET A 1 2.07 -34.38 -43.51
N SER A 2 1.03 -34.61 -42.71
CA SER A 2 -0.33 -34.86 -43.22
C SER A 2 -1.02 -33.55 -43.57
N GLU A 3 -1.65 -33.50 -44.74
CA GLU A 3 -2.34 -32.32 -45.26
C GLU A 3 -3.56 -31.93 -44.40
N PRO A 4 -3.91 -30.63 -44.29
CA PRO A 4 -5.06 -30.17 -43.53
C PRO A 4 -6.37 -30.47 -44.28
N ILE A 5 -7.04 -31.55 -43.89
CA ILE A 5 -8.37 -31.93 -44.37
C ILE A 5 -9.40 -30.91 -43.82
N PRO A 6 -10.41 -30.47 -44.61
CA PRO A 6 -11.41 -29.48 -44.16
C PRO A 6 -12.22 -29.89 -42.92
N GLU A 7 -12.22 -31.18 -42.56
CA GLU A 7 -12.84 -31.71 -41.34
C GLU A 7 -12.01 -31.45 -40.06
N ALA A 8 -10.77 -30.96 -40.20
CA ALA A 8 -9.89 -30.66 -39.08
C ALA A 8 -10.11 -29.26 -38.46
N ILE A 9 -11.06 -28.47 -38.98
CA ILE A 9 -11.46 -27.22 -38.32
C ILE A 9 -12.31 -27.61 -37.10
N PRO A 10 -11.91 -27.26 -35.87
CA PRO A 10 -12.72 -27.54 -34.70
C PRO A 10 -14.10 -26.90 -34.91
N THR A 11 -15.15 -27.72 -34.79
CA THR A 11 -16.56 -27.36 -35.01
C THR A 11 -17.05 -26.20 -34.14
N SER A 12 -16.24 -25.77 -33.16
CA SER A 12 -16.45 -24.56 -32.37
C SER A 12 -16.36 -23.26 -33.18
N ASN A 13 -15.70 -23.26 -34.33
CA ASN A 13 -15.50 -22.08 -35.18
C ASN A 13 -16.41 -22.05 -36.42
N ASP A 14 -17.27 -23.05 -36.62
CA ASP A 14 -18.20 -23.08 -37.77
C ASP A 14 -19.46 -22.25 -37.49
N ARG A 15 -19.63 -21.18 -38.27
CA ARG A 15 -20.76 -20.23 -38.21
C ARG A 15 -22.11 -20.85 -38.55
N ARG A 16 -22.13 -22.02 -39.21
CA ARG A 16 -23.36 -22.77 -39.54
C ARG A 16 -23.81 -23.70 -38.43
N SER A 17 -22.98 -23.90 -37.40
CA SER A 17 -23.38 -24.68 -36.23
C SER A 17 -24.29 -23.83 -35.33
N ASN A 18 -25.57 -24.22 -35.20
CA ASN A 18 -26.52 -23.62 -34.25
C ASN A 18 -26.22 -24.03 -32.80
N ARG A 19 -24.98 -24.41 -32.51
CA ARG A 19 -24.56 -24.75 -31.16
C ARG A 19 -24.58 -23.45 -30.36
N PRO A 20 -25.19 -23.40 -29.17
CA PRO A 20 -25.24 -22.18 -28.39
C PRO A 20 -23.80 -21.75 -28.11
N VAL A 21 -23.35 -20.69 -28.79
CA VAL A 21 -22.12 -19.99 -28.44
C VAL A 21 -22.29 -19.61 -26.99
N LYS A 22 -21.43 -20.13 -26.12
CA LYS A 22 -21.36 -19.68 -24.73
C LYS A 22 -21.24 -18.17 -24.82
N LYS A 23 -22.30 -17.43 -24.46
CA LYS A 23 -22.29 -15.96 -24.47
C LYS A 23 -21.03 -15.58 -23.71
N ALA A 24 -20.03 -15.07 -24.43
CA ALA A 24 -18.80 -14.65 -23.82
C ALA A 24 -19.24 -13.64 -22.75
N ARG A 25 -19.02 -13.96 -21.48
CA ARG A 25 -19.29 -13.00 -20.42
C ARG A 25 -18.52 -11.76 -20.84
N ALA A 26 -19.24 -10.66 -21.08
CA ALA A 26 -18.59 -9.43 -21.47
C ALA A 26 -17.70 -9.03 -20.28
N ASN A 27 -16.39 -9.20 -20.45
CA ASN A 27 -15.38 -8.97 -19.41
C ASN A 27 -15.05 -7.47 -19.27
N ASP A 28 -16.00 -6.61 -19.63
CA ASP A 28 -15.89 -5.16 -19.43
C ASP A 28 -16.29 -4.86 -17.97
N PRO A 29 -15.53 -4.08 -17.20
CA PRO A 29 -15.93 -3.63 -15.87
C PRO A 29 -17.35 -3.07 -15.82
N LEU A 30 -17.77 -2.32 -16.86
CA LEU A 30 -19.12 -1.77 -16.92
C LEU A 30 -20.19 -2.86 -17.08
N SER A 31 -19.89 -3.91 -17.85
CA SER A 31 -20.78 -5.06 -18.01
C SER A 31 -20.90 -5.90 -16.73
N GLN A 32 -19.84 -5.99 -15.93
CA GLN A 32 -19.89 -6.68 -14.64
C GLN A 32 -20.72 -5.89 -13.61
N GLN A 33 -20.54 -4.56 -13.57
CA GLN A 33 -21.31 -3.69 -12.69
C GLN A 33 -22.80 -3.72 -13.05
N SER A 34 -23.15 -3.60 -14.33
CA SER A 34 -24.56 -3.68 -14.77
C SER A 34 -25.19 -5.02 -14.43
N ALA A 35 -24.51 -6.15 -14.65
CA ALA A 35 -25.01 -7.47 -14.26
C ALA A 35 -25.23 -7.60 -12.73
N GLN A 36 -24.36 -7.02 -11.91
CA GLN A 36 -24.53 -6.99 -10.45
C GLN A 36 -25.73 -6.13 -10.04
N VAL A 37 -25.92 -4.99 -10.70
CA VAL A 37 -27.06 -4.10 -10.47
C VAL A 37 -28.37 -4.77 -10.89
N GLU A 38 -28.42 -5.43 -12.04
CA GLU A 38 -29.57 -6.23 -12.50
C GLU A 38 -29.92 -7.35 -11.49
N ALA A 39 -28.91 -8.03 -10.95
CA ALA A 39 -29.12 -9.07 -9.93
C ALA A 39 -29.68 -8.52 -8.61
N LEU A 40 -29.27 -7.31 -8.20
CA LEU A 40 -29.83 -6.62 -7.04
C LEU A 40 -31.29 -6.18 -7.29
N PHE A 41 -31.58 -5.67 -8.48
CA PHE A 41 -32.94 -5.24 -8.84
C PHE A 41 -33.92 -6.40 -9.08
N ALA A 42 -33.44 -7.63 -9.30
CA ALA A 42 -34.31 -8.80 -9.42
C ALA A 42 -35.13 -9.05 -8.14
N ASN A 43 -34.62 -8.64 -6.97
CA ASN A 43 -35.32 -8.75 -5.68
C ASN A 43 -35.11 -7.47 -4.85
N PRO A 44 -35.87 -6.39 -5.12
CA PRO A 44 -35.66 -5.10 -4.46
C PRO A 44 -36.01 -5.10 -2.97
N ASP A 45 -36.90 -6.00 -2.53
CA ASP A 45 -37.33 -6.10 -1.13
C ASP A 45 -36.32 -6.86 -0.24
N ARG A 46 -35.26 -7.43 -0.82
CA ARG A 46 -34.24 -8.17 -0.06
C ARG A 46 -33.29 -7.20 0.63
N GLU A 47 -33.22 -7.29 1.95
CA GLU A 47 -32.24 -6.52 2.74
C GLU A 47 -30.80 -6.84 2.30
N ILE A 48 -30.04 -5.77 2.03
CA ILE A 48 -28.63 -5.86 1.63
C ILE A 48 -27.77 -5.73 2.89
N ILE A 49 -27.16 -6.84 3.32
CA ILE A 49 -26.18 -6.84 4.42
C ILE A 49 -24.85 -6.33 3.84
N ILE A 50 -24.52 -5.07 4.13
CA ILE A 50 -23.19 -4.53 3.86
C ILE A 50 -22.25 -5.14 4.90
N PRO A 51 -21.24 -5.94 4.51
CA PRO A 51 -20.30 -6.48 5.47
C PRO A 51 -19.58 -5.30 6.15
N ALA A 52 -19.48 -5.34 7.47
CA ALA A 52 -18.60 -4.44 8.19
C ALA A 52 -17.17 -4.57 7.61
N SER A 53 -16.44 -3.45 7.55
CA SER A 53 -15.09 -3.43 6.98
C SER A 53 -14.24 -4.57 7.55
N ALA A 54 -13.54 -5.32 6.70
CA ALA A 54 -12.72 -6.46 7.12
C ALA A 54 -11.62 -6.06 8.14
N THR A 55 -11.30 -4.77 8.25
CA THR A 55 -10.43 -4.19 9.28
C THR A 55 -11.03 -4.12 10.67
N SER A 56 -12.35 -4.24 10.84
CA SER A 56 -12.99 -4.19 12.17
C SER A 56 -12.95 -5.52 12.91
N GLN A 57 -12.64 -6.62 12.23
CA GLN A 57 -12.46 -7.93 12.84
C GLN A 57 -10.96 -8.13 13.12
N ALA A 58 -10.52 -7.68 14.30
CA ALA A 58 -9.18 -7.97 14.77
C ALA A 58 -9.00 -9.50 14.83
N LYS A 59 -7.86 -9.99 14.34
CA LYS A 59 -7.50 -11.41 14.42
C LYS A 59 -7.09 -11.71 15.86
N THR A 60 -8.06 -11.87 16.76
CA THR A 60 -7.80 -12.19 18.16
C THR A 60 -7.83 -13.69 18.40
N LEU A 61 -6.98 -14.18 19.30
CA LEU A 61 -7.08 -15.55 19.77
C LEU A 61 -8.16 -15.64 20.84
N ALA A 62 -8.84 -16.79 20.89
CA ALA A 62 -9.71 -17.11 21.99
C ALA A 62 -8.92 -17.09 23.31
N ALA A 63 -9.50 -16.47 24.33
CA ALA A 63 -8.92 -16.44 25.66
C ALA A 63 -8.66 -17.87 26.16
N PRO A 64 -7.54 -18.11 26.88
CA PRO A 64 -7.30 -19.42 27.48
C PRO A 64 -8.43 -19.75 28.47
N PRO A 65 -8.91 -21.00 28.51
CA PRO A 65 -9.95 -21.40 29.47
C PRO A 65 -9.43 -21.28 30.90
N GLU A 66 -10.25 -20.74 31.80
CA GLU A 66 -9.86 -20.51 33.20
C GLU A 66 -9.69 -21.81 34.00
N ILE A 67 -10.53 -22.81 33.74
CA ILE A 67 -10.49 -24.10 34.45
C ILE A 67 -10.31 -25.23 33.45
N VAL A 68 -9.23 -26.00 33.65
CA VAL A 68 -9.01 -27.25 32.94
C VAL A 68 -9.46 -28.39 33.85
N ALA A 69 -10.58 -29.03 33.53
CA ALA A 69 -11.16 -30.10 34.36
C ALA A 69 -10.40 -31.44 34.28
N ASN A 70 -9.58 -31.64 33.25
CA ASN A 70 -8.96 -32.93 32.93
C ASN A 70 -7.49 -33.01 33.34
N VAL A 71 -7.10 -32.36 34.44
CA VAL A 71 -5.71 -32.36 34.90
C VAL A 71 -5.42 -33.66 35.65
N GLN A 72 -4.61 -34.53 35.05
CA GLN A 72 -4.09 -35.73 35.70
C GLN A 72 -3.09 -35.33 36.80
N GLY A 73 -2.99 -36.10 37.89
CA GLY A 73 -2.15 -35.77 39.03
C GLY A 73 -0.67 -35.57 38.68
N SER A 74 0.04 -34.73 39.44
CA SER A 74 1.40 -34.27 39.09
C SER A 74 2.47 -35.37 38.99
N SER A 75 2.25 -36.51 39.65
CA SER A 75 3.13 -37.68 39.60
C SER A 75 2.69 -38.74 38.59
N ALA A 76 1.58 -38.53 37.90
CA ALA A 76 1.06 -39.49 36.94
C ALA A 76 1.86 -39.40 35.63
N GLY A 77 2.17 -40.56 35.03
CA GLY A 77 2.99 -40.63 33.82
C GLY A 77 2.32 -40.02 32.57
N ALA A 78 3.12 -39.80 31.53
CA ALA A 78 2.64 -39.26 30.25
C ALA A 78 1.63 -40.20 29.59
N GLY A 79 0.39 -39.74 29.43
CA GLY A 79 -0.64 -40.45 28.68
C GLY A 79 -0.46 -40.33 27.16
N SER A 80 -1.17 -41.16 26.40
CA SER A 80 -1.10 -41.14 24.92
C SER A 80 -1.63 -39.86 24.28
N GLY A 81 -2.51 -39.13 24.98
CA GLY A 81 -3.07 -37.85 24.52
C GLY A 81 -2.19 -36.63 24.83
N GLU A 82 -1.19 -36.75 25.70
CA GLU A 82 -0.41 -35.61 26.21
C GLU A 82 0.37 -34.90 25.10
N PHE A 83 0.88 -35.66 24.14
CA PHE A 83 1.56 -35.11 22.96
C PHE A 83 0.66 -34.15 22.16
N HIS A 84 -0.61 -34.50 21.99
CA HIS A 84 -1.54 -33.65 21.24
C HIS A 84 -1.95 -32.40 22.04
N VAL A 85 -2.08 -32.53 23.36
CA VAL A 85 -2.31 -31.38 24.26
C VAL A 85 -1.16 -30.39 24.12
N TYR A 86 0.09 -30.87 24.20
CA TYR A 86 1.29 -30.04 24.02
C TYR A 86 1.35 -29.38 22.64
N LYS A 87 1.09 -30.15 21.57
CA LYS A 87 1.11 -29.63 20.20
C LYS A 87 0.08 -28.52 20.02
N ALA A 88 -1.11 -28.67 20.59
CA ALA A 88 -2.17 -27.67 20.51
C ALA A 88 -1.83 -26.42 21.36
N SER A 89 -1.32 -26.60 22.59
CA SER A 89 -0.93 -25.48 23.45
C SER A 89 0.23 -24.68 22.87
N ARG A 90 1.27 -25.35 22.35
CA ARG A 90 2.41 -24.71 21.70
C ARG A 90 1.99 -23.93 20.44
N ARG A 91 1.11 -24.50 19.60
CA ARG A 91 0.59 -23.78 18.43
C ARG A 91 -0.19 -22.53 18.84
N ARG A 92 -1.07 -22.63 19.84
CA ARG A 92 -1.82 -21.48 20.37
C ARG A 92 -0.88 -20.41 20.91
N GLU A 93 0.18 -20.80 21.61
CA GLU A 93 1.14 -19.87 22.19
C GLU A 93 1.98 -19.14 21.14
N TYR A 94 2.44 -19.84 20.10
CA TYR A 94 3.14 -19.20 18.98
C TYR A 94 2.24 -18.25 18.20
N GLU A 95 0.97 -18.62 17.98
CA GLU A 95 0.00 -17.71 17.40
C GLU A 95 -0.20 -16.46 18.28
N ARG A 96 -0.18 -16.63 19.61
CA ARG A 96 -0.37 -15.52 20.57
C ARG A 96 0.80 -14.55 20.53
N LEU A 97 2.02 -15.06 20.62
CA LEU A 97 3.23 -14.25 20.54
C LEU A 97 3.29 -13.53 19.19
N ARG A 98 3.06 -14.25 18.10
CA ARG A 98 3.04 -13.67 16.75
C ARG A 98 2.04 -12.53 16.62
N LEU A 99 0.82 -12.67 17.16
CA LEU A 99 -0.18 -11.61 17.07
C LEU A 99 0.21 -10.39 17.89
N MET A 100 0.77 -10.58 19.09
CA MET A 100 1.28 -9.48 19.90
C MET A 100 2.43 -8.74 19.19
N ASP A 101 3.38 -9.48 18.61
CA ASP A 101 4.49 -8.89 17.85
C ASP A 101 3.97 -8.13 16.61
N GLU A 102 3.04 -8.72 15.87
CA GLU A 102 2.39 -8.06 14.72
C GLU A 102 1.56 -6.83 15.10
N GLU A 103 1.02 -6.76 16.31
CA GLU A 103 0.31 -5.58 16.84
C GLU A 103 1.30 -4.47 17.18
N VAL A 104 2.34 -4.78 17.95
CA VAL A 104 3.40 -3.83 18.31
C VAL A 104 4.04 -3.22 17.06
N GLU A 105 4.41 -4.05 16.08
CA GLU A 105 4.98 -3.56 14.83
C GLU A 105 4.03 -2.62 14.06
N LYS A 106 2.72 -2.87 14.09
CA LYS A 106 1.73 -2.01 13.41
C LYS A 106 1.59 -0.68 14.14
N GLU A 107 1.54 -0.69 15.46
CA GLU A 107 1.44 0.51 16.29
C GLU A 107 2.67 1.41 16.11
N GLU A 108 3.87 0.83 16.10
CA GLU A 108 5.11 1.56 15.84
C GLU A 108 5.09 2.20 14.44
N LYS A 109 4.78 1.42 13.40
CA LYS A 109 4.68 1.91 12.01
C LYS A 109 3.62 2.99 11.85
N GLU A 110 2.47 2.87 12.53
CA GLU A 110 1.41 3.88 12.50
C GLU A 110 1.83 5.16 13.22
N LYS A 111 2.52 5.03 14.36
CA LYS A 111 3.07 6.17 15.10
C LYS A 111 4.09 6.94 14.26
N GLU A 112 5.06 6.23 13.67
CA GLU A 112 6.06 6.82 12.77
C GLU A 112 5.41 7.51 11.56
N TRP A 113 4.41 6.85 10.95
CA TRP A 113 3.66 7.43 9.85
C TRP A 113 2.97 8.72 10.27
N ARG A 114 2.32 8.73 11.43
CA ARG A 114 1.56 9.89 11.94
C ARG A 114 2.49 11.05 12.23
N GLU A 115 3.61 10.80 12.91
CA GLU A 115 4.63 11.82 13.18
C GLU A 115 5.16 12.43 11.88
N LYS A 116 5.50 11.59 10.89
CA LYS A 116 5.97 12.05 9.58
C LYS A 116 4.93 12.86 8.81
N GLN A 117 3.65 12.52 8.93
CA GLN A 117 2.56 13.29 8.31
C GLN A 117 2.37 14.64 9.00
N GLU A 118 2.42 14.68 10.32
CA GLU A 118 2.34 15.91 11.08
C GLU A 118 3.50 16.86 10.78
N GLU A 119 4.73 16.34 10.67
CA GLU A 119 5.90 17.12 10.27
C GLU A 119 5.72 17.72 8.87
N ARG A 120 5.30 16.90 7.89
CA ARG A 120 5.04 17.39 6.53
C ARG A 120 3.96 18.46 6.52
N ARG A 121 2.88 18.24 7.28
CA ARG A 121 1.79 19.19 7.41
C ARG A 121 2.26 20.52 8.03
N LYS A 122 3.06 20.47 9.11
CA LYS A 122 3.65 21.67 9.73
C LYS A 122 4.54 22.44 8.76
N LEU A 123 5.42 21.75 8.03
CA LEU A 123 6.29 22.37 7.02
C LEU A 123 5.49 23.05 5.90
N ASP A 124 4.38 22.45 5.47
CA ASP A 124 3.51 23.02 4.46
C ASP A 124 2.70 24.20 5.00
N GLU A 125 2.20 24.12 6.24
CA GLU A 125 1.53 25.22 6.95
C GLU A 125 2.47 26.42 7.17
N GLU A 126 3.75 26.19 7.51
CA GLU A 126 4.76 27.25 7.63
C GLU A 126 5.07 27.94 6.30
N LYS A 127 5.20 27.16 5.21
CA LYS A 127 5.38 27.73 3.87
C LYS A 127 4.15 28.52 3.45
N LEU A 128 2.96 28.00 3.72
CA LEU A 128 1.69 28.61 3.38
C LEU A 128 1.47 29.90 4.18
N SER A 129 1.74 29.92 5.49
CA SER A 129 1.62 31.10 6.35
C SER A 129 2.60 32.21 5.93
N LYS A 130 3.87 31.88 5.68
CA LYS A 130 4.87 32.83 5.15
C LYS A 130 4.40 33.45 3.82
N ASN A 131 3.85 32.64 2.91
CA ASN A 131 3.33 33.12 1.63
C ASN A 131 2.05 33.95 1.78
N GLN A 132 1.16 33.57 2.69
CA GLN A 132 -0.05 34.35 3.01
C GLN A 132 0.31 35.72 3.60
N LEU A 133 1.24 35.78 4.56
CA LEU A 133 1.73 37.04 5.13
C LEU A 133 2.35 37.95 4.07
N LYS A 134 3.18 37.39 3.17
CA LYS A 134 3.74 38.14 2.03
C LYS A 134 2.64 38.71 1.12
N ARG A 135 1.62 37.91 0.79
CA ARG A 135 0.48 38.35 -0.02
C ARG A 135 -0.38 39.39 0.69
N ALA A 136 -0.63 39.24 1.99
CA ALA A 136 -1.39 40.19 2.80
C ALA A 136 -0.67 41.55 2.88
N LYS A 137 0.64 41.56 3.15
CA LYS A 137 1.46 42.78 3.14
C LYS A 137 1.46 43.46 1.77
N ALA A 138 1.55 42.69 0.68
CA ALA A 138 1.48 43.23 -0.67
C ALA A 138 0.09 43.81 -1.00
N LYS A 139 -1.00 43.18 -0.55
CA LYS A 139 -2.37 43.72 -0.69
C LYS A 139 -2.54 45.04 0.06
N LEU A 140 -2.11 45.10 1.33
CA LEU A 140 -2.15 46.31 2.14
C LEU A 140 -1.34 47.46 1.52
N ARG A 141 -0.16 47.18 0.95
CA ARG A 141 0.64 48.19 0.23
C ARG A 141 -0.08 48.71 -1.02
N LYS A 142 -0.73 47.83 -1.79
CA LYS A 142 -1.51 48.22 -2.97
C LYS A 142 -2.73 49.05 -2.60
N GLU A 143 -3.42 48.68 -1.53
CA GLU A 143 -4.58 49.41 -1.02
C GLU A 143 -4.18 50.79 -0.49
N ARG A 144 -3.10 50.88 0.30
CA ARG A 144 -2.53 52.18 0.72
C ARG A 144 -2.16 53.07 -0.46
N LYS A 145 -1.46 52.54 -1.48
CA LYS A 145 -1.15 53.30 -2.71
C LYS A 145 -2.40 53.75 -3.48
N LYS A 146 -3.49 53.00 -3.41
CA LYS A 146 -4.76 53.38 -4.06
C LYS A 146 -5.50 54.47 -3.28
N ILE A 147 -5.36 54.49 -1.95
CA ILE A 147 -5.97 55.49 -1.06
C ILE A 147 -5.15 56.79 -1.01
N GLU A 148 -3.82 56.71 -1.00
CA GLU A 148 -2.91 57.87 -0.93
C GLU A 148 -2.72 58.61 -2.27
N GLY A 149 -3.49 58.25 -3.31
CA GLY A 149 -3.56 59.01 -4.56
C GLY A 149 -2.57 58.52 -5.63
N GLY A 150 -3.09 58.31 -6.84
CA GLY A 150 -2.28 57.98 -8.01
C GLY A 150 -1.36 59.14 -8.40
N GLY A 151 -0.10 59.05 -7.99
CA GLY A 151 1.00 59.83 -8.54
C GLY A 151 2.01 58.88 -9.16
N ASP A 152 2.14 58.95 -10.49
CA ASP A 152 3.21 58.29 -11.25
C ASP A 152 4.58 58.72 -10.70
N GLY A 153 5.41 57.72 -10.37
CA GLY A 153 6.75 57.93 -9.83
C GLY A 153 7.58 56.66 -9.96
N GLU A 154 8.37 56.60 -11.03
CA GLU A 154 9.49 55.67 -11.20
C GLU A 154 10.47 55.76 -10.02
N GLY A 155 11.06 54.63 -9.66
CA GLY A 155 12.31 54.56 -8.88
C GLY A 155 12.16 54.37 -7.37
N MET A 156 12.32 53.13 -6.90
CA MET A 156 13.13 52.84 -5.71
C MET A 156 13.49 51.35 -5.69
N GLU A 157 14.68 51.07 -6.25
CA GLU A 157 15.47 49.89 -5.93
C GLU A 157 16.10 50.05 -4.53
N VAL A 158 16.64 48.96 -3.98
CA VAL A 158 17.50 48.82 -2.76
C VAL A 158 16.87 48.08 -1.57
N ASP A 159 17.21 46.79 -1.57
CA ASP A 159 17.86 46.00 -0.51
C ASP A 159 17.14 45.54 0.78
N GLY A 160 17.52 44.31 1.16
CA GLY A 160 17.72 43.98 2.57
C GLY A 160 16.92 42.81 3.15
N ALA A 161 16.95 41.64 2.54
CA ALA A 161 16.81 40.37 3.29
C ALA A 161 17.47 39.24 2.51
N LYS A 162 18.80 39.23 2.55
CA LYS A 162 19.64 38.09 2.20
C LYS A 162 19.47 37.07 3.32
N ASP A 163 18.78 35.97 3.05
CA ASP A 163 19.01 34.73 3.77
C ASP A 163 19.20 33.63 2.72
N ASP A 164 20.34 32.99 2.86
CA ASP A 164 21.00 32.07 1.95
C ASP A 164 20.41 30.67 2.19
N ASN A 165 19.72 30.15 1.19
CA ASN A 165 19.66 28.70 1.01
C ASN A 165 19.35 28.40 -0.46
N GLY A 166 20.43 28.20 -1.21
CA GLY A 166 20.40 27.83 -2.60
C GLY A 166 19.77 26.46 -2.81
N VAL A 167 18.64 26.44 -3.51
CA VAL A 167 18.37 25.40 -4.51
C VAL A 167 17.79 26.11 -5.71
N GLU A 168 18.64 26.41 -6.69
CA GLU A 168 18.21 26.77 -8.03
C GLU A 168 17.32 25.67 -8.62
N LYS A 169 16.01 25.85 -8.58
CA LYS A 169 15.11 25.15 -9.50
C LYS A 169 14.64 26.15 -10.55
N LYS A 170 15.34 26.16 -11.69
CA LYS A 170 14.87 26.72 -12.95
C LYS A 170 13.41 26.30 -13.16
N LYS A 171 12.50 27.26 -13.09
CA LYS A 171 11.08 27.06 -13.41
C LYS A 171 10.96 26.80 -14.92
N LYS A 172 11.05 25.55 -15.36
CA LYS A 172 10.46 25.15 -16.64
C LYS A 172 8.95 25.25 -16.48
N LYS A 173 8.32 26.15 -17.25
CA LYS A 173 6.87 26.18 -17.43
C LYS A 173 6.46 24.85 -18.07
N LEU A 174 5.80 23.97 -17.32
CA LEU A 174 5.09 22.84 -17.93
C LEU A 174 3.81 23.39 -18.55
N ALA A 175 3.81 23.49 -19.89
CA ALA A 175 2.58 23.51 -20.67
C ALA A 175 1.99 22.08 -20.68
N PRO A 176 0.65 21.92 -20.81
CA PRO A 176 0.03 20.60 -20.80
C PRO A 176 0.49 19.78 -22.01
N ALA A 177 1.22 18.69 -21.76
CA ALA A 177 1.64 17.75 -22.79
C ALA A 177 0.43 16.97 -23.31
N LYS A 178 0.11 17.16 -24.59
CA LYS A 178 -0.80 16.30 -25.34
C LYS A 178 -0.11 14.94 -25.50
N SER A 179 -0.67 13.89 -24.92
CA SER A 179 -0.19 12.51 -25.05
C SER A 179 -0.44 12.00 -26.47
N ALA A 180 0.58 12.05 -27.33
CA ALA A 180 0.60 11.30 -28.58
C ALA A 180 1.25 9.94 -28.31
N VAL A 181 0.42 8.90 -28.35
CA VAL A 181 0.82 7.49 -28.36
C VAL A 181 1.49 7.20 -29.70
N GLN A 182 2.74 6.72 -29.70
CA GLN A 182 3.30 5.97 -30.82
C GLN A 182 4.17 4.80 -30.33
N SER A 183 3.82 3.64 -30.88
CA SER A 183 4.37 2.30 -30.70
C SER A 183 5.54 2.01 -31.65
N ASN A 184 6.48 1.18 -31.18
CA ASN A 184 7.42 0.27 -31.88
C ASN A 184 8.77 0.32 -31.15
N GLY A 185 9.48 -0.75 -30.81
CA GLY A 185 9.46 -2.12 -31.31
C GLY A 185 10.89 -2.52 -31.71
N GLY A 186 11.59 -3.24 -30.82
CA GLY A 186 12.54 -4.32 -31.14
C GLY A 186 14.02 -4.03 -31.51
N HIS A 187 14.88 -4.93 -30.97
CA HIS A 187 16.25 -5.37 -31.39
C HIS A 187 17.47 -4.61 -30.83
N ARG A 188 18.26 -5.18 -29.88
CA ARG A 188 19.44 -6.11 -29.98
C ARG A 188 20.68 -5.42 -30.61
N ASP A 189 21.91 -5.47 -30.08
CA ASP A 189 22.72 -6.59 -29.56
C ASP A 189 23.91 -6.12 -28.69
N GLU A 190 24.46 -7.07 -27.90
CA GLU A 190 25.89 -7.32 -27.52
C GLU A 190 26.71 -6.21 -26.79
N ASP A 191 27.59 -6.44 -25.80
CA ASP A 191 28.19 -7.62 -25.16
C ASP A 191 29.08 -7.21 -23.95
N ASP A 192 29.42 -8.23 -23.14
CA ASP A 192 30.68 -8.43 -22.35
C ASP A 192 30.90 -7.78 -20.97
N ALA A 193 30.88 -8.63 -19.92
CA ALA A 193 32.09 -9.02 -19.15
C ALA A 193 31.74 -9.74 -17.81
N THR A 194 32.37 -10.90 -17.63
CA THR A 194 32.48 -11.84 -16.48
C THR A 194 32.96 -11.17 -15.18
N ASP A 195 32.71 -11.64 -13.94
CA ASP A 195 33.23 -12.85 -13.26
C ASP A 195 32.67 -12.83 -11.79
N GLY A 196 32.17 -13.92 -11.18
CA GLY A 196 32.97 -14.84 -10.37
C GLY A 196 32.97 -14.52 -8.86
N ASN A 197 31.91 -14.88 -8.12
CA ASN A 197 31.91 -15.87 -7.01
C ASN A 197 33.04 -15.79 -5.96
N GLU A 198 32.74 -15.31 -4.75
CA GLU A 198 33.43 -15.73 -3.51
C GLU A 198 32.47 -15.88 -2.32
N ASN A 199 32.32 -17.15 -1.92
CA ASN A 199 32.08 -17.70 -0.59
C ASN A 199 32.39 -16.75 0.58
N ARG A 200 31.46 -16.57 1.53
CA ARG A 200 31.80 -16.21 2.91
C ARG A 200 31.00 -17.00 3.93
N ASP A 201 31.80 -17.60 4.80
CA ASP A 201 31.56 -18.52 5.91
C ASP A 201 30.41 -18.19 6.85
N ALA A 202 29.85 -19.28 7.37
CA ALA A 202 29.03 -19.35 8.56
C ALA A 202 29.81 -18.86 9.80
N THR A 203 29.32 -17.83 10.46
CA THR A 203 29.72 -17.47 11.82
C THR A 203 28.68 -18.03 12.80
N GLU A 204 29.11 -19.03 13.57
CA GLU A 204 28.41 -19.57 14.74
C GLU A 204 28.23 -18.44 15.79
N GLU A 205 26.98 -18.14 16.15
CA GLU A 205 26.67 -17.17 17.20
C GLU A 205 26.97 -17.76 18.58
N GLY A 206 27.76 -17.01 19.35
CA GLY A 206 28.29 -17.39 20.65
C GLY A 206 27.21 -17.65 21.70
N GLY A 207 27.39 -18.75 22.42
CA GLY A 207 26.65 -19.08 23.63
C GLY A 207 26.88 -18.03 24.73
N ILE A 208 25.80 -17.75 25.47
CA ILE A 208 25.78 -16.86 26.63
C ILE A 208 26.43 -17.60 27.81
N THR A 209 27.62 -17.15 28.24
CA THR A 209 28.32 -17.65 29.42
C THR A 209 27.86 -16.89 30.66
N PHE A 210 27.06 -17.53 31.53
CA PHE A 210 26.74 -17.03 32.87
C PHE A 210 27.97 -17.20 33.77
N HIS A 211 28.43 -16.11 34.39
CA HIS A 211 29.39 -16.16 35.49
C HIS A 211 28.58 -16.10 36.80
N ASP A 212 28.57 -17.20 37.55
CA ASP A 212 28.16 -17.20 38.96
C ASP A 212 29.34 -16.67 39.78
N ASP A 213 29.19 -15.47 40.35
CA ASP A 213 30.02 -14.97 41.44
C ASP A 213 29.35 -15.38 42.77
N ASP A 214 29.97 -16.31 43.49
CA ASP A 214 29.82 -16.57 44.92
C ASP A 214 31.22 -16.82 45.52
#